data_AF-A0A9D8TP78-F1
#
_entry.id   AF-A0A9D8TP78-F1
#
_cell.length_a   1.000
_cell.length_b   1.000
_cell.length_c   1.000
_cell.angle_alpha   90.00
_cell.angle_beta   90.00
_cell.angle_gamma   90.00
#
_symmetry.space_group_name_H-M   'P 1'
#
loop_
_entity.id
_entity.type
_entity.pdbx_description
1 polymer ?
#
loop_
_entity_poly.entity_id
_entity_poly.type
_entity_poly.pdbx_seq_one_letter_code
_entity_poly.pdbx_strand_id
1 'polypeptide(L)'
;MVKKNIAIVAGGDQSEVIVSLKSAAGIYSFINKDKYNLFVVTIIGDKWEAELESEKYEIDKNDFSFTCSKFGKVTFDCAYITIHGIPGEDGKLQGYFDLIGMPYTCCGVLAAALTYNKFTCNNYLKGFGVNVADSLRLRKGQNLTDEEVMDKVGLPCFIKPNVGGSSFGVTKVKSKEQISLAVKKAFEEGDEVIIERFMQGTEITCGIYKTADKCVVFPITEVVSHNEFFDYDAKYKGEVEEITPARLSAELTAKVQNITSEIYDIVGAKGIIRVDYIITDGDVVNVLEVNTTPGMTQTSFIPQQVRAAGLNIEDVMSDVIEHAIIEKYN
;
A
#
# COMPACT_ATOMS: atom_id res chain seq x y z
N MET A 1 5.44 28.87 16.63
CA MET A 1 5.93 27.54 17.06
C MET A 1 7.12 27.18 16.20
N VAL A 2 8.09 26.43 16.74
CA VAL A 2 9.20 25.88 15.92
C VAL A 2 8.60 24.85 14.96
N LYS A 3 8.93 24.95 13.67
CA LYS A 3 8.47 23.98 12.67
C LYS A 3 9.10 22.62 12.94
N LYS A 4 8.32 21.55 12.81
CA LYS A 4 8.83 20.18 12.95
C LYS A 4 9.53 19.74 11.67
N ASN A 5 10.62 19.00 11.78
CA ASN A 5 11.36 18.44 10.66
C ASN A 5 10.77 17.09 10.26
N ILE A 6 10.26 16.97 9.03
CA ILE A 6 9.64 15.74 8.52
C ILE A 6 10.50 15.18 7.40
N ALA A 7 10.95 13.93 7.56
CA ALA A 7 11.60 13.18 6.51
C ALA A 7 10.56 12.48 5.64
N ILE A 8 10.42 12.84 4.37
CA ILE A 8 9.62 12.10 3.40
C ILE A 8 10.52 11.00 2.83
N VAL A 9 10.33 9.77 3.30
CA VAL A 9 11.20 8.64 3.01
C VAL A 9 10.70 7.90 1.77
N ALA A 10 11.52 7.88 0.72
CA ALA A 10 11.20 7.36 -0.61
C ALA A 10 12.33 6.49 -1.16
N GLY A 11 12.12 5.85 -2.31
CA GLY A 11 13.07 4.93 -2.93
C GLY A 11 12.57 3.50 -2.94
N GLY A 12 13.35 2.58 -2.39
CA GLY A 12 13.06 1.15 -2.35
C GLY A 12 13.94 0.33 -3.30
N ASP A 13 13.96 -0.98 -3.04
CA ASP A 13 14.87 -1.94 -3.70
C ASP A 13 14.21 -2.73 -4.83
N GLN A 14 12.97 -2.37 -5.17
CA GLN A 14 12.13 -3.07 -6.15
C GLN A 14 11.79 -2.18 -7.34
N SER A 15 11.12 -2.78 -8.33
CA SER A 15 10.65 -2.11 -9.56
C SER A 15 9.76 -0.89 -9.30
N GLU A 16 9.22 -0.77 -8.08
CA GLU A 16 8.27 0.25 -7.64
C GLU A 16 8.95 1.57 -7.20
N VAL A 17 10.29 1.64 -7.27
CA VAL A 17 11.08 2.84 -6.93
C VAL A 17 10.59 4.12 -7.63
N ILE A 18 10.19 4.02 -8.91
CA ILE A 18 9.69 5.16 -9.68
C ILE A 18 8.37 5.68 -9.10
N VAL A 19 7.50 4.77 -8.64
CA VAL A 19 6.21 5.12 -8.03
C VAL A 19 6.45 5.77 -6.67
N SER A 20 7.44 5.29 -5.91
CA SER A 20 7.82 5.87 -4.62
C SER A 20 8.30 7.32 -4.76
N LEU A 21 9.23 7.58 -5.69
CA LEU A 21 9.74 8.93 -5.92
C LEU A 21 8.64 9.90 -6.40
N LYS A 22 7.72 9.45 -7.26
CA LYS A 22 6.55 10.25 -7.66
C LYS A 22 5.60 10.53 -6.50
N SER A 23 5.40 9.54 -5.62
CA SER A 23 4.57 9.70 -4.41
C SER A 23 5.21 10.69 -3.44
N ALA A 24 6.53 10.67 -3.29
CA ALA A 24 7.26 11.65 -2.48
C ALA A 24 7.07 13.09 -2.99
N ALA A 25 7.12 13.30 -4.30
CA ALA A 25 6.83 14.61 -4.90
C ALA A 25 5.38 15.07 -4.63
N GLY A 26 4.42 14.14 -4.71
CA GLY A 26 3.03 14.40 -4.35
C GLY A 26 2.88 14.81 -2.88
N ILE A 27 3.40 14.00 -1.96
CA ILE A 27 3.43 14.28 -0.51
C ILE A 27 4.08 15.64 -0.21
N TYR A 28 5.22 15.93 -0.81
CA TYR A 28 5.90 17.21 -0.67
C TYR A 28 5.01 18.37 -1.12
N SER A 29 4.21 18.19 -2.17
CA SER A 29 3.26 19.21 -2.63
C SER A 29 2.05 19.39 -1.69
N PHE A 30 1.63 18.35 -0.98
CA PHE A 30 0.45 18.35 -0.11
C PHE A 30 0.69 18.87 1.30
N ILE A 31 1.89 18.67 1.87
CA ILE A 31 2.15 19.01 3.27
C ILE A 31 2.30 20.53 3.45
N ASN A 32 1.71 21.05 4.53
CA ASN A 32 1.78 22.45 4.97
C ASN A 32 3.22 22.86 5.32
N LYS A 33 3.83 23.70 4.49
CA LYS A 33 5.21 24.18 4.68
C LYS A 33 5.34 25.28 5.74
N ASP A 34 4.25 25.86 6.21
CA ASP A 34 4.23 26.79 7.35
C ASP A 34 4.28 26.06 8.69
N LYS A 35 3.87 24.79 8.74
CA LYS A 35 3.95 23.92 9.93
C LYS A 35 5.23 23.07 9.97
N TYR A 36 5.70 22.62 8.82
CA TYR A 36 6.76 21.60 8.72
C TYR A 36 7.94 22.05 7.85
N ASN A 37 9.15 21.67 8.23
CA ASN A 37 10.31 21.64 7.34
C ASN A 37 10.35 20.25 6.69
N LEU A 38 10.41 20.18 5.37
CA LEU A 38 10.32 18.91 4.63
C LEU A 38 11.66 18.56 4.01
N PHE A 39 12.08 17.31 4.19
CA PHE A 39 13.31 16.76 3.63
C PHE A 39 12.97 15.48 2.91
N VAL A 40 13.31 15.37 1.63
CA VAL A 40 13.16 14.09 0.91
C VAL A 40 14.37 13.24 1.26
N VAL A 41 14.14 12.05 1.82
CA VAL A 41 15.18 11.08 2.15
C VAL A 41 15.01 9.88 1.21
N THR A 42 16.00 9.64 0.35
CA THR A 42 15.99 8.51 -0.58
C THR A 42 16.79 7.35 0.01
N ILE A 43 16.18 6.17 0.07
CA ILE A 43 16.79 4.92 0.50
C ILE A 43 16.80 3.94 -0.68
N ILE A 44 17.98 3.58 -1.16
CA ILE A 44 18.17 2.57 -2.22
C ILE A 44 19.37 1.70 -1.83
N GLY A 45 19.10 0.43 -1.51
CA GLY A 45 20.05 -0.50 -0.91
C GLY A 45 20.70 0.12 0.34
N ASP A 46 22.03 0.14 0.35
CA ASP A 46 22.77 0.71 1.46
C ASP A 46 22.92 2.24 1.41
N LYS A 47 22.50 2.89 0.31
CA LYS A 47 22.65 4.33 0.10
C LYS A 47 21.43 5.11 0.60
N TRP A 48 21.63 5.88 1.67
CA TRP A 48 20.58 6.62 2.36
C TRP A 48 20.96 8.10 2.34
N GLU A 49 20.19 8.92 1.63
CA GLU A 49 20.56 10.32 1.36
C GLU A 49 19.38 11.28 1.58
N ALA A 50 19.59 12.34 2.36
CA ALA A 50 18.68 13.48 2.46
C ALA A 50 18.99 14.51 1.38
N GLU A 51 17.94 15.07 0.77
CA GLU A 51 18.05 16.19 -0.17
C GLU A 51 17.76 17.52 0.52
N LEU A 52 18.68 18.47 0.39
CA LEU A 52 18.57 19.83 0.90
C LEU A 52 19.25 20.81 -0.07
N GLU A 53 18.53 21.83 -0.52
CA GLU A 53 19.06 22.88 -1.43
C GLU A 53 19.74 22.32 -2.71
N SER A 54 19.27 21.18 -3.23
CA SER A 54 19.83 20.43 -4.37
C SER A 54 21.14 19.68 -4.09
N GLU A 55 21.59 19.64 -2.84
CA GLU A 55 22.69 18.80 -2.38
C GLU A 55 22.17 17.53 -1.70
N LYS A 56 23.00 16.49 -1.69
CA LYS A 56 22.71 15.21 -1.05
C LYS A 56 23.63 15.00 0.14
N TYR A 57 23.03 14.60 1.25
CA TYR A 57 23.72 14.37 2.51
C TYR A 57 23.48 12.94 2.97
N GLU A 58 24.55 12.23 3.32
CA GLU A 58 24.44 10.87 3.84
C GLU A 58 23.71 10.86 5.19
N ILE A 59 22.79 9.91 5.35
CA ILE A 59 22.07 9.68 6.60
C ILE A 59 22.96 8.87 7.56
N ASP A 60 23.15 9.38 8.78
CA ASP A 60 23.65 8.61 9.90
C ASP A 60 22.57 7.61 10.35
N LYS A 61 22.82 6.34 10.11
CA LYS A 61 21.87 5.26 10.43
C LYS A 61 21.71 5.02 11.94
N ASN A 62 22.55 5.59 12.81
CA ASN A 62 22.41 5.40 14.26
C ASN A 62 21.22 6.17 14.83
N ASP A 63 20.85 7.32 14.24
CA ASP A 63 19.76 8.17 14.73
C ASP A 63 18.93 8.81 13.60
N PHE A 64 19.14 8.37 12.36
CA PHE A 64 18.47 8.84 11.17
C PHE A 64 18.56 10.36 10.98
N SER A 65 19.75 10.92 11.19
CA SER A 65 20.05 12.35 11.01
C SER A 65 21.03 12.57 9.86
N PHE A 66 21.26 13.83 9.47
CA PHE A 66 22.40 14.18 8.61
C PHE A 66 23.06 15.46 9.10
N THR A 67 24.29 15.70 8.66
CA THR A 67 25.02 16.94 8.99
C THR A 67 25.30 17.73 7.73
N CYS A 68 24.93 19.01 7.73
CA CYS A 68 25.29 19.95 6.67
C CYS A 68 26.07 21.14 7.23
N SER A 69 26.85 21.80 6.36
CA SER A 69 27.70 22.93 6.75
C SER A 69 26.91 24.13 7.27
N LYS A 70 25.68 24.33 6.78
CA LYS A 70 24.83 25.50 7.06
C LYS A 70 24.05 25.38 8.36
N PHE A 71 23.50 24.21 8.66
CA PHE A 71 22.62 24.00 9.81
C PHE A 71 23.21 23.08 10.89
N GLY A 72 24.41 22.54 10.67
CA GLY A 72 24.99 21.52 11.53
C GLY A 72 24.20 20.22 11.43
N LYS A 73 23.97 19.55 12.57
CA LYS A 73 23.22 18.31 12.62
C LYS A 73 21.71 18.58 12.50
N VAL A 74 21.06 17.97 11.53
CA VAL A 74 19.61 18.03 11.28
C VAL A 74 19.00 16.70 11.70
N THR A 75 18.10 16.74 12.67
CA THR A 75 17.30 15.60 13.14
C THR A 75 15.85 15.72 12.67
N PHE A 76 15.13 14.60 12.59
CA PHE A 76 13.72 14.59 12.23
C PHE A 76 12.82 14.32 13.43
N ASP A 77 11.65 14.94 13.43
CA ASP A 77 10.59 14.70 14.41
C ASP A 77 9.69 13.53 13.99
N CYS A 78 9.60 13.25 12.69
CA CYS A 78 8.83 12.14 12.14
C CYS A 78 9.32 11.77 10.73
N ALA A 79 9.21 10.49 10.38
CA ALA A 79 9.40 9.96 9.04
C ALA A 79 8.04 9.68 8.37
N TYR A 80 7.73 10.36 7.27
CA TYR A 80 6.64 9.99 6.38
C TYR A 80 7.12 8.93 5.38
N ILE A 81 6.74 7.67 5.57
CA ILE A 81 7.18 6.58 4.69
C ILE A 81 6.28 6.51 3.45
N THR A 82 6.90 6.57 2.27
CA THR A 82 6.23 6.40 0.97
C THR A 82 7.02 5.48 0.03
N ILE A 83 7.87 4.63 0.59
CA ILE A 83 8.49 3.52 -0.14
C ILE A 83 7.42 2.48 -0.41
N HIS A 84 7.16 2.20 -1.68
CA HIS A 84 6.33 1.07 -2.11
C HIS A 84 7.20 -0.17 -2.21
N GLY A 85 6.70 -1.30 -1.73
CA GLY A 85 7.44 -2.54 -1.63
C GLY A 85 8.52 -2.50 -0.54
N ILE A 86 9.65 -3.15 -0.78
CA ILE A 86 10.72 -3.30 0.20
C ILE A 86 11.63 -2.06 0.21
N PRO A 87 12.02 -1.52 1.38
CA PRO A 87 11.69 -1.95 2.74
C PRO A 87 10.50 -1.21 3.40
N GLY A 88 9.67 -0.51 2.62
CA GLY A 88 8.61 0.36 3.12
C GLY A 88 7.34 -0.34 3.59
N GLU A 89 7.01 -1.49 3.01
CA GLU A 89 5.75 -2.20 3.27
C GLU A 89 5.93 -3.54 3.98
N ASP A 90 7.16 -4.04 4.14
CA ASP A 90 7.44 -5.38 4.66
C ASP A 90 7.83 -5.43 6.15
N GLY A 91 7.80 -4.29 6.83
CA GLY A 91 8.09 -4.17 8.25
C GLY A 91 9.57 -3.94 8.58
N LYS A 92 10.50 -4.01 7.61
CA LYS A 92 11.94 -3.85 7.88
C LYS A 92 12.28 -2.42 8.29
N LEU A 93 11.80 -1.44 7.52
CA LEU A 93 12.08 -0.02 7.83
C LEU A 93 11.38 0.43 9.11
N GLN A 94 10.16 -0.08 9.36
CA GLN A 94 9.43 0.14 10.60
C GLN A 94 10.22 -0.37 11.80
N GLY A 95 10.77 -1.58 11.72
CA GLY A 95 11.57 -2.15 12.79
C GLY A 95 12.86 -1.35 13.05
N TYR A 96 13.48 -0.82 11.99
CA TYR A 96 14.60 0.11 12.13
C TYR A 96 14.19 1.37 12.90
N PHE A 97 13.07 2.01 12.52
CA PHE A 97 12.60 3.21 13.21
C PHE A 97 12.14 2.94 14.65
N ASP A 98 11.55 1.79 14.93
CA ASP A 98 11.20 1.36 16.29
C ASP A 98 12.46 1.28 17.18
N LEU A 99 13.55 0.71 16.67
CA LEU A 99 14.81 0.53 17.42
C LEU A 99 15.50 1.86 17.78
N ILE A 100 15.45 2.85 16.88
CA ILE A 100 16.02 4.18 17.13
C ILE A 100 15.01 5.16 17.73
N GLY A 101 13.76 4.73 17.91
CA GLY A 101 12.67 5.54 18.43
C GLY A 101 12.25 6.69 17.52
N MET A 102 12.30 6.55 16.19
CA MET A 102 11.82 7.57 15.24
C MET A 102 10.31 7.40 15.01
N PRO A 103 9.45 8.42 15.24
CA PRO A 103 8.05 8.37 14.82
C PRO A 103 7.92 8.18 13.31
N TYR A 104 6.92 7.42 12.87
CA TYR A 104 6.60 7.28 11.44
C TYR A 104 5.10 7.16 11.17
N THR A 105 4.68 7.54 9.96
CA THR A 105 3.27 7.76 9.62
C THR A 105 2.47 6.55 9.16
N CYS A 106 3.06 5.35 9.12
CA CYS A 106 2.38 4.13 8.67
C CYS A 106 2.27 3.08 9.81
N CYS A 107 1.70 1.93 9.51
CA CYS A 107 1.57 0.83 10.46
C CYS A 107 2.93 0.26 10.90
N GLY A 108 2.96 -0.43 12.05
CA GLY A 108 4.17 -1.06 12.60
C GLY A 108 4.55 -2.38 11.92
N VAL A 109 5.61 -3.02 12.43
CA VAL A 109 6.26 -4.20 11.84
C VAL A 109 5.28 -5.33 11.50
N LEU A 110 4.45 -5.76 12.46
CA LEU A 110 3.55 -6.90 12.27
C LEU A 110 2.52 -6.62 11.18
N ALA A 111 1.86 -5.46 11.23
CA ALA A 111 0.85 -5.07 10.28
C ALA A 111 1.44 -4.99 8.86
N ALA A 112 2.60 -4.33 8.71
CA ALA A 112 3.30 -4.21 7.43
C ALA A 112 3.66 -5.60 6.86
N ALA A 113 4.35 -6.44 7.63
CA ALA A 113 4.73 -7.78 7.19
C ALA A 113 3.52 -8.67 6.86
N LEU A 114 2.43 -8.55 7.62
CA LEU A 114 1.19 -9.26 7.39
C LEU A 114 0.54 -8.84 6.06
N THR A 115 0.32 -7.54 5.87
CA THR A 115 -0.42 -7.01 4.70
C THR A 115 0.38 -7.13 3.41
N TYR A 116 1.71 -7.09 3.49
CA TYR A 116 2.58 -7.28 2.33
C TYR A 116 2.56 -8.71 1.76
N ASN A 117 2.23 -9.71 2.59
CA ASN A 117 2.07 -11.10 2.15
C ASN A 117 0.60 -11.42 1.88
N LYS A 118 0.17 -11.37 0.61
CA LYS A 118 -1.25 -11.48 0.22
C LYS A 118 -1.92 -12.74 0.74
N PHE A 119 -1.28 -13.90 0.58
CA PHE A 119 -1.82 -15.17 1.06
C PHE A 119 -2.02 -15.15 2.57
N THR A 120 -1.04 -14.66 3.32
CA THR A 120 -1.10 -14.62 4.79
C THR A 120 -2.14 -13.62 5.27
N CYS A 121 -2.15 -12.40 4.71
CA CYS A 121 -3.16 -11.38 5.00
C CYS A 121 -4.57 -11.91 4.74
N ASN A 122 -4.82 -12.46 3.54
CA ASN A 122 -6.15 -12.92 3.15
C ASN A 122 -6.62 -14.10 4.03
N ASN A 123 -5.74 -15.05 4.38
CA ASN A 123 -6.11 -16.14 5.28
C ASN A 123 -6.31 -15.66 6.73
N TYR A 124 -5.55 -14.68 7.19
CA TYR A 124 -5.77 -14.04 8.49
C TYR A 124 -7.14 -13.37 8.54
N LEU A 125 -7.46 -12.52 7.56
CA LEU A 125 -8.75 -11.84 7.44
C LEU A 125 -9.93 -12.83 7.31
N LYS A 126 -9.75 -13.93 6.56
CA LYS A 126 -10.73 -15.02 6.47
C LYS A 126 -11.09 -15.61 7.84
N GLY A 127 -10.11 -15.69 8.75
CA GLY A 127 -10.33 -16.13 10.13
C GLY A 127 -11.27 -15.22 10.94
N PHE A 128 -11.41 -13.95 10.53
CA PHE A 128 -12.34 -12.98 11.13
C PHE A 128 -13.66 -12.86 10.35
N GLY A 129 -13.91 -13.75 9.37
CA GLY A 129 -15.14 -13.75 8.58
C GLY A 129 -15.14 -12.79 7.38
N VAL A 130 -14.00 -12.19 7.05
CA VAL A 130 -13.86 -11.37 5.83
C VAL A 130 -13.82 -12.29 4.61
N ASN A 131 -14.61 -11.97 3.57
CA ASN A 131 -14.59 -12.75 2.33
C ASN A 131 -13.31 -12.45 1.54
N VAL A 132 -12.64 -13.51 1.07
CA VAL A 132 -11.46 -13.48 0.22
C VAL A 132 -11.57 -14.59 -0.82
N ALA A 133 -10.84 -14.49 -1.93
CA ALA A 133 -10.74 -15.59 -2.88
C ALA A 133 -10.18 -16.86 -2.21
N ASP A 134 -10.72 -18.02 -2.60
CA ASP A 134 -10.04 -19.27 -2.35
C ASP A 134 -8.71 -19.27 -3.11
N SER A 135 -7.66 -19.71 -2.43
CA SER A 135 -6.30 -19.60 -2.92
C SER A 135 -5.41 -20.78 -2.50
N LEU A 136 -4.35 -20.97 -3.27
CA LEU A 136 -3.22 -21.84 -2.97
C LEU A 136 -1.95 -20.99 -2.91
N ARG A 137 -1.01 -21.40 -2.05
CA ARG A 137 0.34 -20.82 -2.00
C ARG A 137 1.35 -21.87 -2.39
N LEU A 138 2.26 -21.50 -3.28
CA LEU A 138 3.37 -22.31 -3.71
C LEU A 138 4.70 -21.61 -3.40
N ARG A 139 5.59 -22.29 -2.66
CA ARG A 139 6.97 -21.83 -2.47
C ARG A 139 7.89 -22.43 -3.50
N LYS A 140 8.97 -21.73 -3.83
CA LYS A 140 10.02 -22.25 -4.71
C LYS A 140 10.53 -23.60 -4.22
N GLY A 141 10.59 -24.57 -5.13
CA GLY A 141 10.98 -25.96 -4.82
C GLY A 141 9.85 -26.87 -4.33
N GLN A 142 8.66 -26.33 -4.06
CA GLN A 142 7.46 -27.14 -3.88
C GLN A 142 6.86 -27.49 -5.24
N ASN A 143 6.28 -28.69 -5.34
CA ASN A 143 5.53 -29.10 -6.52
C ASN A 143 4.06 -28.76 -6.33
N LEU A 144 3.40 -28.47 -7.43
CA LEU A 144 1.96 -28.27 -7.51
C LEU A 144 1.45 -29.05 -8.71
N THR A 145 0.44 -29.87 -8.49
CA THR A 145 -0.25 -30.56 -9.56
C THR A 145 -1.38 -29.71 -10.10
N ASP A 146 -1.70 -29.90 -11.38
CA ASP A 146 -2.82 -29.20 -11.99
C ASP A 146 -4.15 -29.61 -11.35
N GLU A 147 -4.27 -30.88 -10.91
CA GLU A 147 -5.44 -31.38 -10.18
C GLU A 147 -5.68 -30.60 -8.87
N GLU A 148 -4.63 -30.32 -8.09
CA GLU A 148 -4.75 -29.50 -6.87
C GLU A 148 -5.28 -28.09 -7.18
N VAL A 149 -4.85 -27.49 -8.29
CA VAL A 149 -5.35 -26.19 -8.75
C VAL A 149 -6.83 -26.29 -9.13
N MET A 150 -7.20 -27.28 -9.93
CA MET A 150 -8.57 -27.47 -10.39
C MET A 150 -9.54 -27.70 -9.22
N ASP A 151 -9.16 -28.54 -8.26
CA ASP A 151 -10.01 -28.90 -7.11
C ASP A 151 -10.17 -27.74 -6.13
N LYS A 152 -9.12 -26.93 -5.93
CA LYS A 152 -9.13 -25.86 -4.92
C LYS A 152 -9.64 -24.53 -5.43
N VAL A 153 -9.20 -24.10 -6.62
CA VAL A 153 -9.47 -22.75 -7.15
C VAL A 153 -10.21 -22.77 -8.48
N GLY A 154 -10.11 -23.86 -9.25
CA GLY A 154 -10.75 -23.98 -10.56
C GLY A 154 -10.16 -23.04 -11.62
N LEU A 155 -10.84 -22.95 -12.76
CA LEU A 155 -10.49 -22.05 -13.87
C LEU A 155 -11.69 -21.16 -14.25
N PRO A 156 -11.44 -19.92 -14.71
CA PRO A 156 -10.13 -19.27 -14.74
C PRO A 156 -9.59 -18.96 -13.34
N CYS A 157 -8.27 -18.81 -13.22
CA CYS A 157 -7.59 -18.40 -11.98
C CYS A 157 -6.52 -17.36 -12.28
N PHE A 158 -6.10 -16.62 -11.25
CA PHE A 158 -4.96 -15.71 -11.31
C PHE A 158 -3.75 -16.36 -10.65
N ILE A 159 -2.60 -16.30 -11.31
CA ILE A 159 -1.31 -16.72 -10.76
C ILE A 159 -0.44 -15.47 -10.67
N LYS A 160 0.05 -15.15 -9.48
CA LYS A 160 0.80 -13.92 -9.21
C LYS A 160 1.84 -14.11 -8.08
N PRO A 161 2.85 -13.24 -8.00
CA PRO A 161 3.75 -13.20 -6.85
C PRO A 161 2.97 -12.92 -5.55
N ASN A 162 3.33 -13.60 -4.46
CA ASN A 162 2.65 -13.43 -3.18
C ASN A 162 3.01 -12.10 -2.49
N VAL A 163 4.22 -11.61 -2.75
CA VAL A 163 4.76 -10.33 -2.27
C VAL A 163 5.03 -9.39 -3.44
N GLY A 164 5.09 -8.08 -3.17
CA GLY A 164 5.26 -7.03 -4.21
C GLY A 164 3.94 -6.48 -4.73
N GLY A 165 3.97 -5.30 -5.36
CA GLY A 165 2.77 -4.62 -5.86
C GLY A 165 2.72 -4.51 -7.38
N SER A 166 1.88 -3.58 -7.85
CA SER A 166 1.92 -3.06 -9.23
C SER A 166 1.64 -4.05 -10.38
N SER A 167 1.03 -5.21 -10.09
CA SER A 167 0.62 -6.22 -11.08
C SER A 167 1.76 -6.86 -11.90
N PHE A 168 3.02 -6.77 -11.44
CA PHE A 168 4.13 -7.49 -12.05
C PHE A 168 3.99 -9.00 -11.83
N GLY A 169 4.29 -9.80 -12.86
CA GLY A 169 4.21 -11.26 -12.80
C GLY A 169 2.79 -11.85 -12.71
N VAL A 170 1.72 -11.04 -12.79
CA VAL A 170 0.32 -11.52 -12.75
C VAL A 170 -0.09 -12.12 -14.08
N THR A 171 -0.74 -13.29 -14.05
CA THR A 171 -1.28 -13.97 -15.24
C THR A 171 -2.67 -14.52 -14.97
N LYS A 172 -3.64 -14.21 -15.83
CA LYS A 172 -4.96 -14.86 -15.86
C LYS A 172 -4.87 -16.15 -16.67
N VAL A 173 -5.03 -17.28 -16.01
CA VAL A 173 -4.95 -18.63 -16.57
C VAL A 173 -6.37 -19.10 -16.88
N LYS A 174 -6.61 -19.50 -18.13
CA LYS A 174 -7.93 -19.98 -18.61
C LYS A 174 -7.94 -21.46 -18.95
N SER A 175 -6.77 -22.09 -19.08
CA SER A 175 -6.63 -23.53 -19.34
C SER A 175 -5.49 -24.13 -18.52
N LYS A 176 -5.56 -25.45 -18.30
CA LYS A 176 -4.61 -26.20 -17.48
C LYS A 176 -3.17 -26.08 -18.00
N GLU A 177 -3.00 -26.07 -19.32
CA GLU A 177 -1.70 -26.01 -19.99
C GLU A 177 -0.95 -24.70 -19.72
N GLN A 178 -1.65 -23.65 -19.29
CA GLN A 178 -1.08 -22.33 -18.99
C GLN A 178 -0.54 -22.23 -17.56
N ILE A 179 -0.91 -23.14 -16.65
CA ILE A 179 -0.58 -23.06 -15.21
C ILE A 179 0.94 -23.04 -15.01
N SER A 180 1.66 -24.03 -15.55
CA SER A 180 3.11 -24.17 -15.33
C SER A 180 3.90 -22.94 -15.82
N LEU A 181 3.53 -22.39 -16.98
CA LEU A 181 4.18 -21.20 -17.53
C LEU A 181 3.91 -19.95 -16.67
N ALA A 182 2.67 -19.77 -16.23
CA ALA A 182 2.28 -18.66 -15.38
C ALA A 182 2.95 -18.72 -13.99
N VAL A 183 3.06 -19.92 -13.40
CA VAL A 183 3.81 -20.14 -12.15
C VAL A 183 5.27 -19.79 -12.32
N LYS A 184 5.91 -20.23 -13.40
CA LYS A 184 7.32 -19.90 -13.69
C LYS A 184 7.53 -18.40 -13.80
N LYS A 185 6.65 -17.70 -14.54
CA LYS A 185 6.69 -16.24 -14.69
C LYS A 185 6.54 -15.53 -13.35
N ALA A 186 5.61 -15.96 -12.51
CA ALA A 186 5.43 -15.37 -11.18
C ALA A 186 6.65 -15.58 -10.26
N PHE A 187 7.36 -16.71 -10.39
CA PHE A 187 8.61 -16.96 -9.66
C PHE A 187 9.81 -16.11 -10.13
N GLU A 188 9.72 -15.41 -11.27
CA GLU A 188 10.74 -14.44 -11.69
C GLU A 188 10.72 -13.19 -10.80
N GLU A 189 9.59 -12.90 -10.14
CA GLU A 189 9.39 -11.71 -9.30
C GLU A 189 9.44 -12.00 -7.79
N GLY A 190 9.41 -13.27 -7.36
CA GLY A 190 9.45 -13.63 -5.94
C GLY A 190 9.55 -15.12 -5.66
N ASP A 191 9.87 -15.50 -4.42
CA ASP A 191 10.05 -16.91 -4.01
C ASP A 191 8.75 -17.62 -3.56
N GLU A 192 7.65 -16.87 -3.47
CA GLU A 192 6.31 -17.38 -3.18
C GLU A 192 5.32 -16.90 -4.26
N VAL A 193 4.51 -17.82 -4.76
CA VAL A 193 3.45 -17.58 -5.73
C VAL A 193 2.11 -17.89 -5.09
N ILE A 194 1.11 -17.06 -5.36
CA ILE A 194 -0.28 -17.31 -4.98
C ILE A 194 -1.11 -17.56 -6.24
N ILE A 195 -2.01 -18.53 -6.12
CA ILE A 195 -2.96 -18.92 -7.16
C ILE A 195 -4.35 -18.72 -6.58
N GLU A 196 -5.12 -17.82 -7.17
CA GLU A 196 -6.42 -17.38 -6.66
C GLU A 196 -7.53 -17.69 -7.66
N ARG A 197 -8.69 -18.11 -7.16
CA ARG A 197 -9.89 -18.25 -7.99
C ARG A 197 -10.22 -16.91 -8.65
N PHE A 198 -10.55 -16.92 -9.94
CA PHE A 198 -11.08 -15.74 -10.60
C PHE A 198 -12.43 -15.34 -9.99
N MET A 199 -12.55 -14.09 -9.60
CA MET A 199 -13.80 -13.48 -9.18
C MET A 199 -14.25 -12.51 -10.27
N GLN A 200 -15.47 -12.69 -10.77
CA GLN A 200 -16.07 -11.74 -11.71
C GLN A 200 -16.90 -10.72 -10.93
N GLY A 201 -16.64 -9.44 -11.15
CA GLY A 201 -17.31 -8.40 -10.39
C GLY A 201 -16.77 -7.00 -10.66
N THR A 202 -17.23 -6.04 -9.86
CA THR A 202 -16.79 -4.65 -9.91
C THR A 202 -15.60 -4.46 -8.97
N GLU A 203 -14.44 -4.08 -9.50
CA GLU A 203 -13.28 -3.71 -8.69
C GLU A 203 -13.49 -2.32 -8.09
N ILE A 204 -13.25 -2.23 -6.78
CA ILE A 204 -13.38 -0.97 -6.04
C ILE A 204 -12.23 -0.86 -5.05
N THR A 205 -11.96 0.37 -4.62
CA THR A 205 -10.96 0.65 -3.60
C THR A 205 -11.47 1.68 -2.60
N CYS A 206 -11.11 1.51 -1.33
CA CYS A 206 -11.56 2.38 -0.24
C CYS A 206 -10.38 2.69 0.68
N GLY A 207 -10.04 3.97 0.77
CA GLY A 207 -9.03 4.46 1.71
C GLY A 207 -9.62 4.83 3.06
N ILE A 208 -8.78 4.78 4.09
CA ILE A 208 -9.15 5.13 5.46
C ILE A 208 -7.91 5.60 6.23
N TYR A 209 -8.12 6.48 7.20
CA TYR A 209 -7.18 6.67 8.29
C TYR A 209 -7.91 6.89 9.62
N LYS A 210 -7.22 6.59 10.72
CA LYS A 210 -7.68 6.90 12.07
C LYS A 210 -6.60 7.70 12.83
N THR A 211 -7.06 8.57 13.71
CA THR A 211 -6.27 9.22 14.76
C THR A 211 -6.90 8.88 16.11
N ALA A 212 -6.35 9.43 17.20
CA ALA A 212 -6.93 9.26 18.53
C ALA A 212 -8.40 9.76 18.63
N ASP A 213 -8.78 10.75 17.81
CA ASP A 213 -10.06 11.45 17.86
C ASP A 213 -10.89 11.36 16.57
N LYS A 214 -10.33 10.83 15.48
CA LYS A 214 -10.99 10.76 14.16
C LYS A 214 -10.93 9.36 13.59
N CYS A 215 -12.02 8.97 12.92
CA CYS A 215 -12.06 7.84 12.01
C CYS A 215 -12.63 8.35 10.69
N VAL A 216 -11.81 8.39 9.64
CA VAL A 216 -12.20 8.94 8.34
C VAL A 216 -12.08 7.85 7.30
N VAL A 217 -13.22 7.27 6.93
CA VAL A 217 -13.34 6.36 5.80
C VAL A 217 -13.71 7.17 4.57
N PHE A 218 -12.90 7.10 3.52
CA PHE A 218 -13.11 7.95 2.35
C PHE A 218 -14.21 7.40 1.42
N PRO A 219 -14.75 8.23 0.49
CA PRO A 219 -15.56 7.76 -0.62
C PRO A 219 -14.83 6.66 -1.40
N ILE A 220 -15.60 5.68 -1.86
CA ILE A 220 -15.07 4.55 -2.62
C ILE A 220 -14.76 5.00 -4.05
N THR A 221 -13.68 4.48 -4.63
CA THR A 221 -13.40 4.61 -6.06
C THR A 221 -13.73 3.30 -6.76
N GLU A 222 -14.51 3.36 -7.84
CA GLU A 222 -14.71 2.24 -8.77
C GLU A 222 -13.61 2.24 -9.82
N VAL A 223 -13.09 1.06 -10.13
CA VAL A 223 -12.02 0.84 -11.10
C VAL A 223 -12.59 0.07 -12.28
N VAL A 224 -12.76 0.74 -13.42
CA VAL A 224 -13.33 0.16 -14.62
C VAL A 224 -12.21 -0.10 -15.62
N SER A 225 -11.91 -1.38 -15.85
CA SER A 225 -10.99 -1.81 -16.90
C SER A 225 -11.74 -2.03 -18.20
N HIS A 226 -11.23 -1.48 -19.31
CA HIS A 226 -11.69 -1.84 -20.66
C HIS A 226 -11.02 -3.11 -21.20
N ASN A 227 -10.00 -3.62 -20.50
CA ASN A 227 -9.28 -4.87 -20.78
C ASN A 227 -9.79 -6.03 -19.92
N GLU A 228 -9.42 -7.27 -20.28
CA GLU A 228 -9.87 -8.50 -19.58
C GLU A 228 -9.51 -8.58 -18.08
N PHE A 229 -8.55 -7.78 -17.59
CA PHE A 229 -8.22 -7.56 -16.16
C PHE A 229 -7.24 -6.38 -15.96
N PHE A 230 -7.05 -5.97 -14.71
CA PHE A 230 -6.21 -4.85 -14.27
C PHE A 230 -4.69 -5.17 -14.27
N ASP A 231 -4.06 -5.13 -15.44
CA ASP A 231 -2.60 -5.31 -15.57
C ASP A 231 -1.80 -4.00 -15.45
N TYR A 232 -0.46 -4.11 -15.44
CA TYR A 232 0.44 -2.95 -15.36
C TYR A 232 0.22 -1.97 -16.52
N ASP A 233 -0.02 -2.48 -17.72
CA ASP A 233 -0.24 -1.64 -18.90
C ASP A 233 -1.53 -0.83 -18.77
N ALA A 234 -2.62 -1.44 -18.27
CA ALA A 234 -3.88 -0.74 -17.99
C ALA A 234 -3.70 0.39 -16.95
N LYS A 235 -2.95 0.14 -15.86
CA LYS A 235 -2.68 1.10 -14.78
C LYS A 235 -1.91 2.35 -15.24
N TYR A 236 -1.04 2.23 -16.24
CA TYR A 236 -0.10 3.31 -16.60
C TYR A 236 -0.28 3.87 -18.02
N LYS A 237 -1.06 3.20 -18.89
CA LYS A 237 -1.40 3.71 -20.25
C LYS A 237 -2.74 4.45 -20.32
N GLY A 238 -3.46 4.57 -19.19
CA GLY A 238 -4.72 5.33 -19.12
C GLY A 238 -5.91 4.58 -19.73
N GLU A 239 -5.89 3.25 -19.70
CA GLU A 239 -6.97 2.39 -20.23
C GLU A 239 -8.00 2.01 -19.16
N VAL A 240 -8.01 2.77 -18.06
CA VAL A 240 -8.82 2.55 -16.88
C VAL A 240 -9.59 3.82 -16.58
N GLU A 241 -10.90 3.68 -16.38
CA GLU A 241 -11.74 4.75 -15.84
C GLU A 241 -11.85 4.58 -14.32
N GLU A 242 -11.45 5.63 -13.59
CA GLU A 242 -11.51 5.68 -12.12
C GLU A 242 -12.64 6.61 -11.70
N ILE A 243 -13.69 6.07 -11.10
CA ILE A 243 -14.92 6.82 -10.78
C ILE A 243 -15.01 7.00 -9.27
N THR A 244 -14.89 8.25 -8.82
CA THR A 244 -14.97 8.61 -7.40
C THR A 244 -16.00 9.73 -7.19
N PRO A 245 -17.07 9.53 -6.41
CA PRO A 245 -17.47 8.29 -5.73
C PRO A 245 -17.91 7.17 -6.69
N ALA A 246 -17.70 5.92 -6.29
CA ALA A 246 -18.13 4.71 -7.00
C ALA A 246 -19.66 4.68 -7.21
N ARG A 247 -20.12 4.05 -8.31
CA ARG A 247 -21.54 3.95 -8.67
C ARG A 247 -22.25 2.82 -7.91
N LEU A 248 -22.22 2.89 -6.58
CA LEU A 248 -22.82 1.91 -5.68
C LEU A 248 -24.08 2.45 -5.01
N SER A 249 -24.94 1.55 -4.54
CA SER A 249 -26.04 1.95 -3.65
C SER A 249 -25.49 2.50 -2.33
N ALA A 250 -26.29 3.32 -1.64
CA ALA A 250 -25.89 3.84 -0.33
C ALA A 250 -25.65 2.73 0.70
N GLU A 251 -26.45 1.66 0.64
CA GLU A 251 -26.31 0.49 1.52
C GLU A 251 -24.99 -0.26 1.26
N LEU A 252 -24.67 -0.52 -0.01
CA LEU A 252 -23.43 -1.20 -0.37
C LEU A 252 -22.19 -0.33 -0.08
N THR A 253 -22.31 0.97 -0.25
CA THR A 253 -21.26 1.94 0.11
C THR A 253 -20.98 1.88 1.61
N ALA A 254 -22.02 1.95 2.45
CA ALA A 254 -21.86 1.84 3.91
C ALA A 254 -21.29 0.48 4.33
N LYS A 255 -21.71 -0.61 3.67
CA LYS A 255 -21.18 -1.95 3.91
C LYS A 255 -19.67 -2.03 3.65
N VAL A 256 -19.19 -1.55 2.49
CA VAL A 256 -17.76 -1.54 2.16
C VAL A 256 -16.98 -0.66 3.14
N GLN A 257 -17.48 0.53 3.46
CA GLN A 257 -16.81 1.44 4.39
C GLN A 257 -16.68 0.85 5.80
N ASN A 258 -17.71 0.15 6.28
CA ASN A 258 -17.67 -0.58 7.55
C ASN A 258 -16.61 -1.70 7.51
N ILE A 259 -16.60 -2.51 6.46
CA ILE A 259 -15.59 -3.57 6.27
C ILE A 259 -14.17 -2.96 6.24
N THR A 260 -13.96 -1.86 5.53
CA THR A 260 -12.66 -1.15 5.50
C THR A 260 -12.23 -0.69 6.89
N SER A 261 -13.17 -0.15 7.68
CA SER A 261 -12.90 0.27 9.06
C SER A 261 -12.58 -0.90 9.99
N GLU A 262 -13.27 -2.04 9.85
CA GLU A 262 -13.00 -3.25 10.61
C GLU A 262 -11.63 -3.85 10.24
N ILE A 263 -11.30 -3.94 8.95
CA ILE A 263 -10.00 -4.42 8.46
C ILE A 263 -8.87 -3.58 9.04
N TYR A 264 -9.02 -2.26 9.08
CA TYR A 264 -8.04 -1.35 9.69
C TYR A 264 -7.69 -1.79 11.11
N ASP A 265 -8.70 -2.11 11.92
CA ASP A 265 -8.52 -2.52 13.31
C ASP A 265 -7.98 -3.95 13.42
N ILE A 266 -8.51 -4.87 12.62
CA ILE A 266 -8.13 -6.30 12.62
C ILE A 266 -6.63 -6.49 12.32
N VAL A 267 -6.09 -5.73 11.36
CA VAL A 267 -4.68 -5.83 10.98
C VAL A 267 -3.76 -4.95 11.83
N GLY A 268 -4.32 -4.11 12.72
CA GLY A 268 -3.56 -3.14 13.49
C GLY A 268 -2.90 -2.06 12.61
N ALA A 269 -3.62 -1.60 11.59
CA ALA A 269 -3.14 -0.55 10.70
C ALA A 269 -2.97 0.79 11.43
N LYS A 270 -2.09 1.63 10.89
CA LYS A 270 -1.90 3.02 11.31
C LYS A 270 -1.64 3.88 10.08
N GLY A 271 -1.90 5.17 10.21
CA GLY A 271 -1.80 6.10 9.09
C GLY A 271 -2.90 5.88 8.06
N ILE A 272 -2.59 6.22 6.81
CA ILE A 272 -3.50 6.05 5.68
C ILE A 272 -3.24 4.68 5.06
N ILE A 273 -4.28 3.84 5.00
CA ILE A 273 -4.25 2.60 4.22
C ILE A 273 -5.30 2.65 3.11
N ARG A 274 -5.17 1.72 2.18
CA ARG A 274 -6.15 1.48 1.12
C ARG A 274 -6.46 -0.01 1.05
N VAL A 275 -7.75 -0.36 1.06
CA VAL A 275 -8.19 -1.74 0.86
C VAL A 275 -8.83 -1.86 -0.51
N ASP A 276 -8.39 -2.85 -1.27
CA ASP A 276 -8.88 -3.13 -2.62
C ASP A 276 -9.82 -4.34 -2.57
N TYR A 277 -10.95 -4.24 -3.27
CA TYR A 277 -12.01 -5.23 -3.24
C TYR A 277 -12.51 -5.56 -4.64
N ILE A 278 -13.22 -6.68 -4.72
CA ILE A 278 -14.11 -6.99 -5.84
C ILE A 278 -15.51 -7.33 -5.31
N ILE A 279 -16.52 -6.67 -5.86
CA ILE A 279 -17.93 -6.96 -5.55
C ILE A 279 -18.44 -7.95 -6.58
N THR A 280 -18.75 -9.17 -6.15
CA THR A 280 -19.32 -10.22 -7.00
C THR A 280 -20.86 -10.22 -6.90
N ASP A 281 -21.51 -11.06 -7.72
CA ASP A 281 -22.97 -11.26 -7.72
C ASP A 281 -23.58 -11.35 -6.31
N GLY A 282 -24.71 -10.68 -6.12
CA GLY A 282 -25.40 -10.61 -4.83
C GLY A 282 -24.76 -9.64 -3.82
N ASP A 283 -24.02 -8.63 -4.29
CA ASP A 283 -23.36 -7.61 -3.47
C ASP A 283 -22.40 -8.20 -2.42
N VAL A 284 -21.73 -9.30 -2.78
CA VAL A 284 -20.71 -9.94 -1.94
C VAL A 284 -19.39 -9.18 -2.12
N VAL A 285 -18.96 -8.51 -1.05
CA VAL A 285 -17.71 -7.75 -1.00
C VAL A 285 -16.58 -8.72 -0.64
N ASN A 286 -15.60 -8.88 -1.53
CA ASN A 286 -14.43 -9.74 -1.33
C ASN A 286 -13.17 -8.88 -1.32
N VAL A 287 -12.30 -9.07 -0.32
CA VAL A 287 -11.00 -8.39 -0.25
C VAL A 287 -10.03 -9.02 -1.24
N LEU A 288 -9.33 -8.17 -1.98
CA LEU A 288 -8.21 -8.55 -2.84
C LEU A 288 -6.88 -8.38 -2.09
N GLU A 289 -6.64 -7.19 -1.56
CA GLU A 289 -5.41 -6.84 -0.83
C GLU A 289 -5.59 -5.61 0.07
N VAL A 290 -4.68 -5.47 1.04
CA VAL A 290 -4.58 -4.33 1.94
C VAL A 290 -3.23 -3.65 1.69
N ASN A 291 -3.24 -2.36 1.38
CA ASN A 291 -2.06 -1.57 1.04
C ASN A 291 -1.79 -0.54 2.15
N THR A 292 -0.65 -0.65 2.81
CA THR A 292 -0.31 0.16 4.00
C THR A 292 0.47 1.42 3.68
N THR A 293 1.06 1.54 2.49
CA THR A 293 1.60 2.80 1.97
C THR A 293 1.01 3.08 0.59
N PRO A 294 -0.25 3.54 0.49
CA PRO A 294 -0.89 3.77 -0.80
C PRO A 294 -0.18 4.86 -1.61
N GLY A 295 -0.30 4.80 -2.94
CA GLY A 295 0.21 5.84 -3.83
C GLY A 295 -0.34 7.23 -3.51
N MET A 296 0.53 8.24 -3.56
CA MET A 296 0.22 9.63 -3.17
C MET A 296 0.53 10.64 -4.28
N THR A 297 0.41 10.27 -5.55
CA THR A 297 0.44 11.24 -6.65
C THR A 297 -0.90 11.99 -6.74
N GLN A 298 -0.96 13.13 -7.44
CA GLN A 298 -2.20 13.91 -7.63
C GLN A 298 -3.37 13.10 -8.22
N THR A 299 -3.03 12.09 -9.03
CA THR A 299 -3.96 11.17 -9.70
C THR A 299 -4.11 9.85 -8.96
N SER A 300 -3.46 9.63 -7.81
CA SER A 300 -3.66 8.40 -7.04
C SER A 300 -5.03 8.37 -6.37
N PHE A 301 -5.50 7.17 -6.00
CA PHE A 301 -6.80 6.97 -5.37
C PHE A 301 -7.00 7.82 -4.11
N ILE A 302 -6.05 7.82 -3.17
CA ILE A 302 -6.23 8.55 -1.90
C ILE A 302 -6.48 10.05 -2.13
N PRO A 303 -5.64 10.80 -2.90
CA PRO A 303 -5.95 12.20 -3.20
C PRO A 303 -7.28 12.44 -3.92
N GLN A 304 -7.71 11.52 -4.81
CA GLN A 304 -9.02 11.61 -5.45
C GLN A 304 -10.16 11.45 -4.44
N GLN A 305 -10.06 10.46 -3.55
CA GLN A 305 -11.04 10.16 -2.53
C GLN A 305 -11.14 11.29 -1.48
N VAL A 306 -10.01 11.89 -1.08
CA VAL A 306 -9.98 13.06 -0.21
C VAL A 306 -10.74 14.24 -0.84
N ARG A 307 -10.50 14.52 -2.13
CA ARG A 307 -11.23 15.57 -2.86
C ARG A 307 -12.72 15.28 -2.96
N ALA A 308 -13.10 14.04 -3.26
CA ALA A 308 -14.50 13.62 -3.34
C ALA A 308 -15.21 13.70 -1.98
N ALA A 309 -14.47 13.55 -0.88
CA ALA A 309 -14.99 13.74 0.48
C ALA A 309 -15.19 15.23 0.85
N GLY A 310 -14.78 16.17 -0.01
CA GLY A 310 -14.76 17.60 0.32
C GLY A 310 -13.70 17.96 1.37
N LEU A 311 -12.71 17.10 1.60
CA LEU A 311 -11.64 17.30 2.55
C LEU A 311 -10.44 17.98 1.91
N ASN A 312 -9.68 18.73 2.71
CA ASN A 312 -8.39 19.27 2.29
C ASN A 312 -7.29 18.25 2.60
N ILE A 313 -6.52 17.88 1.57
CA ILE A 313 -5.43 16.91 1.74
C ILE A 313 -4.36 17.40 2.70
N GLU A 314 -4.10 18.70 2.77
CA GLU A 314 -3.13 19.27 3.70
C GLU A 314 -3.49 18.99 5.17
N ASP A 315 -4.79 19.02 5.49
CA ASP A 315 -5.30 18.72 6.83
C ASP A 315 -5.19 17.23 7.14
N VAL A 316 -5.53 16.37 6.17
CA VAL A 316 -5.36 14.90 6.30
C VAL A 316 -3.88 14.53 6.56
N MET A 317 -2.95 15.14 5.81
CA MET A 317 -1.52 14.91 6.00
C MET A 317 -1.06 15.38 7.38
N SER A 318 -1.57 16.53 7.83
CA SER A 318 -1.27 17.06 9.17
C SER A 318 -1.80 16.13 10.26
N ASP A 319 -3.04 15.64 10.15
CA ASP A 319 -3.66 14.73 11.12
C ASP A 319 -2.80 13.47 11.31
N VAL A 320 -2.34 12.86 10.22
CA VAL A 320 -1.54 11.62 10.25
C VAL A 320 -0.14 11.86 10.82
N ILE A 321 0.52 12.96 10.45
CA ILE A 321 1.85 13.32 10.96
C ILE A 321 1.79 13.61 12.46
N GLU A 322 0.83 14.44 12.89
CA GLU A 322 0.70 14.78 14.31
C GLU A 322 0.30 13.56 15.14
N HIS A 323 -0.56 12.69 14.62
CA HIS A 323 -0.91 11.45 15.31
C HIS A 323 0.30 10.54 15.53
N ALA A 324 1.13 10.33 14.50
CA ALA A 324 2.35 9.53 14.60
C ALA A 324 3.34 10.10 15.64
N ILE A 325 3.47 11.42 15.70
CA ILE A 325 4.34 12.09 16.66
C ILE A 325 3.81 11.91 18.09
N ILE A 326 2.51 12.08 18.31
CA ILE A 326 1.88 11.97 19.63
C ILE A 326 1.91 10.53 20.15
N GLU A 327 1.63 9.55 19.29
CA GLU A 327 1.53 8.15 19.70
C GLU A 327 2.83 7.62 20.33
N LYS A 328 4.00 8.05 19.85
CA LYS A 328 5.29 7.68 20.45
C LYS A 328 5.40 8.04 21.94
N TYR A 329 4.72 9.10 22.38
CA TYR A 329 4.82 9.61 23.75
C TYR A 329 3.80 8.99 24.70
N ASN A 330 2.94 8.08 24.23
CA ASN A 330 1.96 7.34 25.02
C ASN A 330 2.33 5.85 25.12
#